data_AF-A0AAV5RY65-F1
#
_entry.id   AF-A0AAV5RY65-F1
#
_cell.length_a   1.000
_cell.length_b   1.000
_cell.length_c   1.000
_cell.angle_alpha   90.00
_cell.angle_beta   90.00
_cell.angle_gamma   90.00
#
_symmetry.space_group_name_H-M   'P 1'
#
loop_
_entity.id
_entity.type
_entity.pdbx_description
1 polymer ?
#
loop_
_entity_poly.entity_id
_entity_poly.type
_entity_poly.pdbx_seq_one_letter_code
_entity_poly.pdbx_strand_id
1 'polypeptide(L)'
;MKDPLQESLWHLQEINALLEESVEQLETESKQNNDLTDTMLRFKQVYELMPEFDIERARIDLNEELEPLIQLLKDKLKESLNRHAIDLNTLKQKYELNKLTLNNGLNSDPMSSQDIDESTDVVVMGSTTNEELEELRELKKKKEALQKKLDALRQ
;
A
#
# COMPACT_ATOMS: atom_id res chain seq x y z
N MET A 1 83.00 -42.76 16.83
CA MET A 1 81.66 -42.19 17.05
C MET A 1 81.33 -41.35 15.83
N LYS A 2 80.21 -41.61 15.14
CA LYS A 2 79.80 -40.77 14.00
C LYS A 2 79.44 -39.38 14.52
N ASP A 3 79.72 -38.36 13.72
CA ASP A 3 79.44 -36.97 14.07
C ASP A 3 77.91 -36.78 14.15
N PRO A 4 77.35 -36.43 15.33
CA PRO A 4 75.90 -36.30 15.51
C PRO A 4 75.28 -35.24 14.59
N LEU A 5 76.05 -34.25 14.16
CA LEU A 5 75.58 -33.25 13.20
C LEU A 5 75.36 -33.88 11.82
N GLN A 6 76.23 -34.79 11.42
CA GLN A 6 76.16 -35.46 10.11
C GLN A 6 75.00 -36.46 10.05
N GLU A 7 74.68 -37.10 11.17
CA GLU A 7 73.52 -37.99 11.32
C GLU A 7 72.20 -37.20 11.29
N SER A 8 72.15 -36.05 11.96
CA SER A 8 71.01 -35.12 11.87
C SER A 8 70.78 -34.60 10.45
N LEU A 9 71.85 -34.29 9.72
CA LEU A 9 71.76 -33.77 8.35
C LEU A 9 71.26 -34.85 7.38
N TRP A 10 71.70 -36.09 7.57
CA TRP A 10 71.22 -37.24 6.81
C TRP A 10 69.72 -37.50 7.04
N HIS A 11 69.27 -37.52 8.30
CA HIS A 11 67.85 -37.68 8.61
C HIS A 11 66.99 -36.54 8.04
N LEU A 12 67.48 -35.29 8.07
CA LEU A 12 66.75 -34.16 7.50
C LEU A 12 66.62 -34.28 5.97
N GLN A 13 67.66 -34.76 5.29
CA GLN A 13 67.62 -35.01 3.85
C GLN A 13 66.63 -36.13 3.50
N GLU A 14 66.61 -37.20 4.30
CA GLU A 14 65.69 -38.32 4.10
C GLU A 14 64.23 -37.92 4.32
N ILE A 15 63.96 -37.09 5.35
CA ILE A 15 62.63 -36.54 5.61
C ILE A 15 62.19 -35.59 4.48
N ASN A 16 63.09 -34.74 3.97
CA ASN A 16 62.77 -33.86 2.86
C ASN A 16 62.45 -34.65 1.58
N ALA A 17 63.21 -35.71 1.29
CA ALA A 17 62.94 -36.56 0.14
C ALA A 17 61.55 -37.24 0.24
N LEU A 18 61.18 -37.73 1.42
CA LEU A 18 59.86 -38.31 1.66
C LEU A 18 58.74 -37.27 1.56
N LEU A 19 58.96 -36.05 2.01
CA LEU A 19 58.01 -34.94 1.88
C LEU A 19 57.81 -34.55 0.41
N GLU A 20 58.89 -34.47 -0.37
CA GLU A 20 58.82 -34.19 -1.81
C GLU A 20 58.01 -35.28 -2.53
N GLU A 21 58.31 -36.56 -2.26
CA GLU A 21 57.58 -37.68 -2.86
C GLU A 21 56.09 -37.68 -2.46
N SER A 22 55.78 -37.37 -1.19
CA SER A 22 54.40 -37.29 -0.73
C SER A 22 53.64 -36.12 -1.37
N VAL A 23 54.30 -34.99 -1.63
CA VAL A 23 53.67 -33.84 -2.30
C VAL A 23 53.41 -34.17 -3.77
N GLU A 24 54.35 -34.79 -4.47
CA GLU A 24 54.15 -35.22 -5.86
C GLU A 24 53.01 -36.24 -5.99
N GLN A 25 52.93 -37.20 -5.07
CA GLN A 25 51.81 -38.15 -5.01
C GLN A 25 50.48 -37.42 -4.75
N LEU A 26 50.44 -36.50 -3.79
CA LEU A 26 49.22 -35.75 -3.48
C LEU A 26 48.78 -34.88 -4.66
N GLU A 27 49.70 -34.25 -5.39
CA GLU A 27 49.37 -33.48 -6.59
C GLU A 27 48.80 -34.35 -7.71
N THR A 28 49.33 -35.56 -7.90
CA THR A 28 48.86 -36.47 -8.94
C THR A 28 47.48 -37.05 -8.61
N GLU A 29 47.25 -37.44 -7.36
CA GLU A 29 45.95 -37.93 -6.90
C GLU A 29 44.89 -36.83 -6.80
N SER A 30 45.28 -35.63 -6.38
CA SER A 30 44.36 -34.48 -6.27
C SER A 30 43.85 -34.00 -7.63
N LYS A 31 44.59 -34.22 -8.73
CA LYS A 31 44.16 -33.80 -10.09
C LYS A 31 42.83 -34.43 -10.48
N GLN A 32 42.66 -35.73 -10.26
CA GLN A 32 41.42 -36.43 -10.61
C GLN A 32 40.23 -35.97 -9.76
N ASN A 33 40.47 -35.71 -8.47
CA ASN A 33 39.44 -35.21 -7.57
C ASN A 33 39.02 -33.77 -7.91
N ASN A 34 40.00 -32.92 -8.25
CA ASN A 34 39.75 -31.54 -8.67
C ASN A 34 39.01 -31.51 -10.00
N ASP A 35 39.42 -32.32 -10.98
CA ASP A 35 38.74 -32.43 -12.27
C ASP A 35 37.27 -32.87 -12.10
N LEU A 36 37.00 -33.88 -11.28
CA LEU A 36 35.62 -34.32 -10.99
C LEU A 36 34.80 -33.21 -10.30
N THR A 37 35.42 -32.50 -9.36
CA THR A 37 34.78 -31.43 -8.61
C THR A 37 34.42 -30.25 -9.52
N ASP A 38 35.37 -29.81 -10.34
CA ASP A 38 35.22 -28.64 -11.20
C ASP A 38 34.36 -28.93 -12.44
N THR A 39 34.42 -30.13 -13.01
CA THR A 39 33.66 -30.45 -14.24
C THR A 39 32.26 -30.99 -14.00
N MET A 40 32.04 -31.82 -12.97
CA MET A 40 30.75 -32.47 -12.73
C MET A 40 30.01 -31.97 -11.50
N LEU A 41 30.68 -31.91 -10.35
CA LEU A 41 29.99 -31.64 -9.08
C LEU A 41 29.58 -30.18 -8.95
N ARG A 42 30.41 -29.23 -9.39
CA ARG A 42 30.09 -27.79 -9.38
C ARG A 42 29.11 -27.40 -10.50
N PHE A 43 29.20 -28.04 -11.67
CA PHE A 43 28.31 -27.75 -12.80
C PHE A 43 26.86 -28.21 -12.55
N LYS A 44 26.66 -29.25 -11.72
CA LYS A 44 25.33 -29.79 -11.37
C LYS A 44 24.75 -29.25 -10.05
N GLN A 45 25.26 -28.14 -9.52
CA GLN A 45 24.64 -27.47 -8.37
C GLN A 45 23.41 -26.66 -8.79
N VAL A 46 22.40 -27.32 -9.35
CA VAL A 46 21.05 -26.75 -9.50
C VAL A 46 20.13 -27.63 -8.67
N TYR A 47 20.14 -27.38 -7.36
CA TYR A 47 19.22 -28.02 -6.43
C TYR A 47 17.94 -27.19 -6.38
N GLU A 48 17.08 -27.36 -7.37
CA GLU A 48 15.69 -26.92 -7.26
C GLU A 48 14.84 -28.16 -6.93
N LEU A 49 14.86 -28.53 -5.65
CA LEU A 49 14.05 -29.60 -5.08
C LEU A 49 12.73 -29.02 -4.56
N MET A 50 11.92 -28.49 -5.47
CA MET A 50 10.50 -28.30 -5.20
C MET A 50 9.71 -29.22 -6.12
N PRO A 51 9.12 -30.30 -5.59
CA PRO A 51 8.16 -31.10 -6.34
C PRO A 51 7.02 -30.20 -6.81
N GLU A 52 6.61 -30.33 -8.07
CA GLU A 52 5.46 -29.60 -8.62
C GLU A 52 4.20 -29.77 -7.77
N PHE A 53 4.02 -30.96 -7.20
CA PHE A 53 2.95 -31.27 -6.26
C PHE A 53 2.93 -30.36 -5.02
N ASP A 54 4.10 -30.04 -4.45
CA ASP A 54 4.18 -29.19 -3.26
C ASP A 54 3.91 -27.72 -3.61
N ILE A 55 4.26 -27.29 -4.84
CA ILE A 55 3.89 -25.97 -5.36
C ILE A 55 2.37 -25.86 -5.50
N GLU A 56 1.74 -26.86 -6.12
CA GLU A 56 0.30 -26.86 -6.35
C GLU A 56 -0.47 -26.92 -5.02
N ARG A 57 0.00 -27.73 -4.07
CA ARG A 57 -0.59 -27.80 -2.74
C ARG A 57 -0.43 -26.49 -1.97
N ALA A 58 0.76 -25.90 -1.94
CA ALA A 58 0.98 -24.61 -1.28
C ALA A 58 0.13 -23.49 -1.90
N ARG A 59 -0.13 -23.54 -3.21
CA ARG A 59 -1.01 -22.59 -3.89
C ARG A 59 -2.48 -22.79 -3.49
N ILE A 60 -2.94 -24.03 -3.35
CA ILE A 60 -4.30 -24.33 -2.89
C ILE A 60 -4.46 -23.88 -1.45
N ASP A 61 -3.54 -24.27 -0.56
CA ASP A 61 -3.56 -23.90 0.86
C ASP A 61 -3.56 -22.37 1.03
N LEU A 62 -2.71 -21.65 0.28
CA LEU A 62 -2.69 -20.18 0.30
C LEU A 62 -4.00 -19.56 -0.19
N ASN A 63 -4.61 -20.12 -1.23
CA ASN A 63 -5.90 -19.64 -1.72
C ASN A 63 -7.02 -19.89 -0.70
N GLU A 64 -7.03 -21.03 -0.02
CA GLU A 64 -8.01 -21.33 1.03
C GLU A 64 -7.87 -20.37 2.23
N GLU A 65 -6.65 -20.01 2.60
CA GLU A 65 -6.41 -18.99 3.63
C GLU A 65 -6.83 -17.58 3.21
N LEU A 66 -6.66 -17.23 1.92
CA LEU A 66 -7.00 -15.92 1.37
C LEU A 66 -8.48 -15.76 1.02
N GLU A 67 -9.20 -16.84 0.72
CA GLU A 67 -10.62 -16.84 0.36
C GLU A 67 -11.52 -16.07 1.35
N PRO A 68 -11.43 -16.26 2.69
CA PRO A 68 -12.24 -15.50 3.63
C PRO A 68 -11.92 -13.99 3.61
N LEU A 69 -10.66 -13.62 3.36
CA LEU A 69 -10.25 -12.22 3.23
C LEU A 69 -10.82 -11.60 1.94
N ILE A 70 -10.76 -12.34 0.83
CA ILE A 70 -11.33 -11.94 -0.46
C ILE A 70 -12.85 -11.74 -0.31
N GLN A 71 -13.53 -12.65 0.38
CA GLN A 71 -14.97 -12.56 0.61
C GLN A 71 -15.33 -11.33 1.48
N LEU A 72 -14.56 -11.04 2.53
CA LEU A 72 -14.75 -9.85 3.35
C LEU A 72 -14.57 -8.57 2.53
N LEU A 73 -13.53 -8.50 1.70
CA LEU A 73 -13.29 -7.37 0.81
C LEU A 73 -14.43 -7.20 -0.21
N LYS A 74 -14.93 -8.31 -0.75
CA LYS A 74 -16.07 -8.32 -1.68
C LYS A 74 -17.34 -7.80 -1.01
N ASP A 75 -17.61 -8.20 0.24
CA ASP A 75 -18.79 -7.73 0.97
C ASP A 75 -18.66 -6.25 1.36
N LYS A 76 -17.47 -5.80 1.77
CA LYS A 76 -17.17 -4.37 1.97
C LYS A 76 -17.38 -3.55 0.68
N LEU A 77 -16.98 -4.09 -0.47
CA LEU A 77 -17.18 -3.43 -1.76
C LEU A 77 -18.67 -3.34 -2.10
N LYS A 78 -19.45 -4.41 -1.91
CA LYS A 78 -20.91 -4.38 -2.09
C LYS A 78 -21.58 -3.34 -1.19
N GLU A 79 -21.19 -3.26 0.09
CA GLU A 79 -21.72 -2.26 1.01
C GLU A 79 -21.42 -0.84 0.54
N SER A 80 -20.18 -0.58 0.13
CA SER A 80 -19.78 0.74 -0.40
C SER A 80 -20.54 1.10 -1.68
N LEU A 81 -20.74 0.14 -2.57
CA LEU A 81 -21.49 0.33 -3.81
C LEU A 81 -22.96 0.62 -3.52
N ASN A 82 -23.58 -0.12 -2.59
CA ASN A 82 -24.95 0.13 -2.17
C ASN A 82 -25.11 1.52 -1.55
N ARG A 83 -24.16 1.94 -0.71
CA ARG A 83 -24.15 3.29 -0.14
C ARG A 83 -24.09 4.36 -1.23
N HIS A 84 -23.15 4.23 -2.17
CA HIS A 84 -23.06 5.15 -3.29
C HIS A 84 -24.28 5.13 -4.22
N ALA A 85 -24.93 3.97 -4.40
CA ALA A 85 -26.17 3.87 -5.15
C ALA A 85 -27.33 4.60 -4.45
N ILE A 86 -27.41 4.50 -3.12
CA ILE A 86 -28.36 5.26 -2.31
C ILE A 86 -28.06 6.76 -2.43
N ASP A 87 -26.80 7.17 -2.24
CA ASP A 87 -26.40 8.58 -2.36
C ASP A 87 -26.77 9.15 -3.74
N LEU A 88 -26.51 8.40 -4.81
CA LEU A 88 -26.88 8.78 -6.17
C LEU A 88 -28.41 8.94 -6.31
N ASN A 89 -29.19 8.00 -5.78
CA ASN A 89 -30.66 8.10 -5.82
C ASN A 89 -31.18 9.30 -5.02
N THR A 90 -30.63 9.56 -3.83
CA THR A 90 -31.00 10.76 -3.05
C THR A 90 -30.62 12.04 -3.78
N LEU A 91 -29.47 12.07 -4.46
CA LEU A 91 -29.04 13.22 -5.25
C LEU A 91 -29.94 13.43 -6.48
N LYS A 92 -30.35 12.36 -7.16
CA LYS A 92 -31.35 12.42 -8.24
C LYS A 92 -32.69 12.95 -7.75
N GLN A 93 -33.17 12.46 -6.60
CA GLN A 93 -34.41 12.95 -6.00
C GLN A 93 -34.31 14.44 -5.64
N LYS A 94 -33.18 14.87 -5.06
CA LYS A 94 -32.91 16.29 -4.78
C LYS A 94 -32.85 17.12 -6.05
N TYR A 95 -32.24 16.60 -7.12
CA TYR A 95 -32.17 17.27 -8.42
C TYR A 95 -33.56 17.47 -9.02
N GLU A 96 -34.40 16.43 -9.05
CA GLU A 96 -35.77 16.53 -9.56
C GLU A 96 -36.63 17.46 -8.69
N LEU A 97 -36.49 17.41 -7.36
CA LEU A 97 -37.18 18.33 -6.46
C LEU A 97 -36.76 19.78 -6.72
N ASN A 98 -35.46 20.05 -6.84
CA ASN A 98 -34.95 21.39 -7.12
C ASN A 98 -35.43 21.91 -8.49
N LYS A 99 -35.43 21.04 -9.50
CA LYS A 99 -36.00 21.34 -10.82
C LYS A 99 -37.49 21.69 -10.74
N LEU A 100 -38.27 20.96 -9.94
CA LEU A 100 -39.68 21.26 -9.71
C LEU A 100 -39.88 22.56 -8.92
N THR A 101 -39.08 22.84 -7.90
CA THR A 101 -39.17 24.10 -7.14
C THR A 101 -38.75 25.30 -7.98
N LEU A 102 -37.74 25.17 -8.83
CA LEU A 102 -37.35 26.23 -9.77
C LEU A 102 -38.43 26.47 -10.82
N ASN A 103 -39.01 25.41 -11.39
CA ASN A 103 -40.10 25.54 -12.36
C ASN A 103 -41.38 26.11 -11.71
N ASN A 104 -41.72 25.71 -10.48
CA ASN A 104 -42.87 26.26 -9.77
C ASN A 104 -42.61 27.69 -9.27
N GLY A 105 -41.38 28.01 -8.85
CA GLY A 105 -40.96 29.35 -8.44
C GLY A 105 -40.87 30.34 -9.61
N LEU A 106 -40.59 29.86 -10.83
CA LEU A 106 -40.72 30.66 -12.06
C LEU A 106 -42.17 30.84 -12.51
N ASN A 107 -43.05 29.90 -12.19
CA ASN A 107 -44.48 29.97 -12.53
C ASN A 107 -45.33 30.71 -11.47
N SER A 108 -44.78 30.97 -10.28
CA SER A 108 -45.35 31.90 -9.31
C SER A 108 -44.83 33.31 -9.62
N ASP A 109 -45.66 34.05 -10.34
CA ASP A 109 -45.62 35.49 -10.64
C ASP A 109 -44.71 36.34 -9.72
N PRO A 110 -43.83 37.22 -10.25
CA PRO A 110 -43.03 38.18 -9.47
C PRO A 110 -43.87 39.39 -9.01
N MET A 111 -45.09 39.15 -8.51
CA MET A 111 -46.09 40.16 -8.16
C MET A 111 -46.87 39.76 -6.90
N SER A 112 -46.16 39.52 -5.80
CA SER A 112 -46.72 39.77 -4.47
C SER A 112 -45.63 40.23 -3.51
N SER A 113 -45.36 41.53 -3.58
CA SER A 113 -44.82 42.27 -2.45
C SER A 113 -45.73 42.10 -1.23
N GLN A 114 -45.12 41.90 -0.07
CA GLN A 114 -45.66 41.83 1.29
C GLN A 114 -45.83 40.42 1.86
N ASP A 115 -45.15 40.25 3.00
CA ASP A 115 -45.31 39.20 4.01
C ASP A 115 -44.60 37.86 3.76
N ILE A 116 -43.26 37.88 3.82
CA ILE A 116 -42.50 36.70 4.26
C ILE A 116 -42.21 36.87 5.75
N ASP A 117 -42.99 36.13 6.53
CA ASP A 117 -42.86 35.88 7.96
C ASP A 117 -41.42 35.44 8.33
N GLU A 118 -40.71 36.28 9.09
CA GLU A 118 -39.34 36.06 9.59
C GLU A 118 -39.24 34.93 10.65
N SER A 119 -40.31 34.18 10.91
CA SER A 119 -40.35 33.15 11.95
C SER A 119 -40.03 31.72 11.49
N THR A 120 -39.74 31.45 10.22
CA THR A 120 -39.24 30.12 9.83
C THR A 120 -37.74 30.03 10.04
N ASP A 121 -37.40 29.60 11.26
CA ASP A 121 -36.17 28.93 11.66
C ASP A 121 -35.38 28.39 10.46
N VAL A 122 -34.30 29.10 10.11
CA VAL A 122 -33.37 28.69 9.05
C VAL A 122 -32.67 27.44 9.55
N VAL A 123 -33.27 26.28 9.27
CA VAL A 123 -32.68 24.97 9.51
C VAL A 123 -31.45 24.84 8.62
N VAL A 124 -30.29 25.17 9.18
CA VAL A 124 -28.98 24.91 8.59
C VAL A 124 -28.75 23.40 8.59
N MET A 125 -29.25 22.72 7.56
CA MET A 125 -29.02 21.30 7.36
C MET A 125 -27.60 21.05 6.82
N GLY A 126 -26.65 20.90 7.75
CA GLY A 126 -25.85 19.67 7.84
C GLY A 126 -24.85 19.32 6.73
N SER A 127 -24.26 20.28 6.02
CA SER A 127 -23.01 20.02 5.27
C SER A 127 -22.21 21.30 5.00
N THR A 128 -21.78 21.99 6.05
CA THR A 128 -20.76 23.03 5.93
C THR A 128 -19.52 22.54 6.64
N THR A 129 -18.41 22.42 5.92
CA THR A 129 -17.10 22.12 6.51
C THR A 129 -16.72 23.24 7.50
N ASN A 130 -15.89 22.94 8.52
CA ASN A 130 -15.53 23.93 9.55
C ASN A 130 -14.93 25.24 8.97
N GLU A 131 -14.34 25.16 7.77
CA GLU A 131 -13.78 26.28 7.02
C GLU A 131 -14.88 27.22 6.50
N GLU A 132 -15.94 26.67 5.88
CA GLU A 132 -17.09 27.43 5.38
C GLU A 132 -17.89 28.09 6.51
N LEU A 133 -17.90 27.50 7.71
CA LEU A 133 -18.51 28.10 8.90
C LEU A 133 -17.76 29.33 9.40
N GLU A 134 -16.43 29.34 9.32
CA GLU A 134 -15.61 30.48 9.74
C GLU A 134 -15.74 31.63 8.73
N GLU A 135 -15.78 31.32 7.42
CA GLU A 135 -16.07 32.31 6.36
C GLU A 135 -17.45 32.97 6.55
N LEU A 136 -18.48 32.19 6.91
CA LEU A 136 -19.81 32.74 7.20
C LEU A 136 -19.81 33.65 8.44
N ARG A 137 -19.02 33.34 9.47
CA ARG A 137 -18.86 34.22 10.64
C ARG A 137 -18.20 35.53 10.27
N GLU A 138 -17.17 35.50 9.43
CA GLU A 138 -16.53 36.72 8.95
C GLU A 138 -17.47 37.57 8.10
N LEU A 139 -18.21 36.94 7.19
CA LEU A 139 -19.20 37.63 6.35
C LEU A 139 -20.32 38.24 7.17
N LYS A 140 -20.78 37.56 8.24
CA LYS A 140 -21.78 38.11 9.17
C LYS A 140 -21.25 39.35 9.92
N LYS A 141 -20.00 39.31 10.42
CA LYS A 141 -19.35 40.48 11.03
C LYS A 141 -19.19 41.64 10.05
N LYS A 142 -18.81 41.36 8.79
CA LYS A 142 -18.71 42.36 7.72
C LYS A 142 -20.07 42.97 7.40
N LYS A 143 -21.13 42.16 7.33
CA LYS A 143 -22.51 42.61 7.13
C LYS A 143 -22.97 43.53 8.27
N GLU A 144 -22.77 43.14 9.53
CA GLU A 144 -23.12 43.97 10.69
C GLU A 144 -22.34 45.30 10.72
N ALA A 145 -21.05 45.28 10.37
CA ALA A 145 -20.24 46.50 10.29
C ALA A 145 -20.71 47.44 9.17
N LEU A 146 -21.06 46.89 8.00
CA LEU A 146 -21.62 47.65 6.89
C LEU A 146 -23.02 48.17 7.22
N GLN A 147 -23.83 47.39 7.91
CA GLN A 147 -25.18 47.79 8.32
C GLN A 147 -25.14 48.93 9.33
N LYS A 148 -24.23 48.88 10.32
CA LYS A 148 -23.97 50.02 11.22
C LYS A 148 -23.51 51.28 10.49
N LYS A 149 -22.69 51.15 9.44
CA LYS A 149 -22.28 52.29 8.60
C LYS A 149 -23.46 52.83 7.79
N LEU A 150 -24.32 51.95 7.29
CA LEU A 150 -25.50 52.32 6.52
C LEU A 150 -26.53 53.04 7.41
N ASP A 151 -26.73 52.55 8.64
CA ASP A 151 -27.61 53.17 9.63
C ASP A 151 -27.06 54.53 10.09
N ALA A 152 -25.74 54.67 10.23
CA ALA A 152 -25.08 55.95 10.53
C ALA A 152 -25.13 56.97 9.38
N LEU A 153 -25.29 56.51 8.13
CA LEU A 153 -25.48 57.35 6.94
C LEU A 153 -26.96 57.67 6.65
N ARG A 154 -27.89 56.99 7.34
CA ARG A 154 -29.34 57.21 7.25
C ARG A 154 -29.90 58.12 8.35
N GLN A 155 -29.06 58.53 9.31
CA GLN A 155 -29.31 59.65 10.24
C GLN A 155 -28.70 60.93 9.68
#